data_AF-A0AA38KJV8-F1
#
_entry.id   AF-A0AA38KJV8-F1
#
_cell.length_a   1.000
_cell.length_b   1.000
_cell.length_c   1.000
_cell.angle_alpha   90.00
_cell.angle_beta   90.00
_cell.angle_gamma   90.00
#
_symmetry.space_group_name_H-M   'P 1'
#
loop_
_entity.id
_entity.type
_entity.pdbx_description
1 polymer ?
#
loop_
_entity_poly.entity_id
_entity_poly.type
_entity_poly.pdbx_seq_one_letter_code
_entity_poly.pdbx_strand_id
1 'polypeptide(L)'
;ISNERHQYIRAVLEDMLNRSILIFYSKLVPCYFFRMKCPLSKVPLNTVHNMVVLCVSGIGCPESLSLAMQKLGAAHVDRVDFSDHHNFRDKDLKIVQNKLQRLKNEFGKRAIIILTEK
;
A
#
# COMPACT_ATOMS: atom_id res chain seq x y z
N ILE A 1 -5.49 4.38 12.19
CA ILE A 1 -5.80 4.21 13.63
C ILE A 1 -4.55 4.61 14.40
N SER A 2 -4.62 5.63 15.27
CA SER A 2 -3.45 6.14 16.00
C SER A 2 -2.89 5.06 16.95
N ASN A 3 -1.57 5.06 17.16
CA ASN A 3 -0.89 4.15 18.07
C ASN A 3 -1.51 4.13 19.48
N GLU A 4 -2.00 5.30 19.91
CA GLU A 4 -2.67 5.51 21.20
C GLU A 4 -3.94 4.67 21.36
N ARG A 5 -4.72 4.49 20.29
CA ARG A 5 -5.96 3.71 20.34
C ARG A 5 -5.70 2.21 20.50
N HIS A 6 -4.62 1.71 19.88
CA HIS A 6 -4.17 0.33 20.08
C HIS A 6 -3.62 0.10 21.49
N GLN A 7 -2.87 1.06 22.03
CA GLN A 7 -2.37 0.99 23.41
C GLN A 7 -3.51 1.01 24.42
N TYR A 8 -4.54 1.83 24.20
CA TYR A 8 -5.74 1.86 25.05
C TYR A 8 -6.50 0.53 25.04
N ILE A 9 -6.77 -0.02 23.84
CA ILE A 9 -7.45 -1.33 23.73
C ILE A 9 -6.64 -2.43 24.41
N ARG A 10 -5.30 -2.41 24.25
CA ARG A 10 -4.41 -3.36 24.93
C ARG A 10 -4.50 -3.21 26.45
N ALA A 11 -4.41 -2.00 26.98
CA ALA A 11 -4.47 -1.74 28.42
C ALA A 11 -5.81 -2.17 29.03
N VAL A 12 -6.93 -1.90 28.34
CA VAL A 12 -8.27 -2.35 28.78
C VAL A 12 -8.38 -3.87 28.77
N LEU A 13 -7.87 -4.54 27.73
CA LEU A 13 -7.88 -6.00 27.66
C LEU A 13 -6.98 -6.62 28.74
N GLU A 14 -5.79 -6.07 28.97
CA GLU A 14 -4.87 -6.53 30.03
C GLU A 14 -5.48 -6.37 31.43
N ASP A 15 -6.17 -5.25 31.71
CA ASP A 15 -6.84 -4.99 33.00
C ASP A 15 -8.06 -5.92 33.23
N MET A 16 -8.85 -6.17 32.18
CA MET A 16 -10.01 -7.08 32.27
C MET A 16 -9.63 -8.57 32.44
N LEU A 17 -8.39 -8.95 32.13
CA LEU A 17 -7.98 -10.35 31.92
C LEU A 17 -7.02 -10.90 32.98
N ASN A 18 -7.00 -10.32 34.18
CA ASN A 18 -6.49 -10.93 35.43
C ASN A 18 -7.18 -12.28 35.82
N ARG A 19 -7.90 -12.91 34.88
CA ARG A 19 -8.64 -14.18 34.98
C ARG A 19 -8.27 -15.09 33.79
N SER A 20 -7.08 -15.68 33.81
CA SER A 20 -6.72 -16.93 33.11
C SER A 20 -7.11 -17.08 31.63
N ILE A 21 -7.00 -16.04 30.80
CA ILE A 21 -7.27 -16.09 29.35
C ILE A 21 -6.00 -15.71 28.56
N LEU A 22 -5.69 -16.49 27.52
CA LEU A 22 -4.55 -16.22 26.63
C LEU A 22 -4.94 -15.20 25.56
N ILE A 23 -4.22 -14.08 25.49
CA ILE A 23 -4.38 -13.03 24.48
C ILE A 23 -3.22 -13.12 23.50
N PHE A 24 -3.51 -13.13 22.20
CA PHE A 24 -2.51 -13.05 21.15
C PHE A 24 -2.73 -11.80 20.31
N TYR A 25 -1.63 -11.15 19.92
CA TYR A 25 -1.66 -10.07 18.92
C TYR A 25 -0.93 -10.53 17.67
N SER A 26 -1.56 -10.34 16.50
CA SER A 26 -0.95 -10.58 15.20
C SER A 26 -0.62 -9.26 14.51
N LYS A 27 0.56 -9.18 13.91
CA LYS A 27 0.99 -8.06 13.08
C LYS A 27 1.16 -8.54 11.65
N LEU A 28 0.31 -8.03 10.75
CA LEU A 28 0.50 -8.23 9.32
C LEU A 28 1.49 -7.20 8.80
N VAL A 29 2.60 -7.67 8.22
CA VAL A 29 3.60 -6.83 7.56
C VAL A 29 3.77 -7.29 6.10
N PRO A 30 3.81 -6.37 5.13
CA PRO A 30 4.20 -6.73 3.78
C PRO A 30 5.65 -7.20 3.78
N CYS A 31 5.94 -8.23 2.99
CA CYS A 31 7.30 -8.79 2.85
C CYS A 31 7.79 -8.77 1.39
N TYR A 32 6.88 -8.89 0.43
CA TYR A 32 7.20 -9.00 -0.99
C TYR A 32 6.13 -8.33 -1.85
N PHE A 33 6.53 -7.89 -3.04
CA PHE A 33 5.62 -7.62 -4.15
C PHE A 33 5.50 -8.86 -5.04
N PHE A 34 4.42 -8.93 -5.80
CA PHE A 34 4.21 -9.95 -6.82
C PHE A 34 4.20 -9.33 -8.20
N ARG A 35 4.82 -10.01 -9.19
CA ARG A 35 4.76 -9.54 -10.58
C ARG A 35 3.41 -9.87 -11.19
N MET A 36 2.75 -8.88 -11.80
CA MET A 36 1.45 -9.09 -12.48
C MET A 36 1.44 -10.24 -13.50
N LYS A 37 2.52 -10.41 -14.26
CA LYS A 37 2.63 -11.48 -15.28
C LYS A 37 2.94 -12.86 -14.69
N CYS A 38 3.38 -12.92 -13.45
CA CYS A 38 3.75 -14.16 -12.77
C CYS A 38 3.50 -13.99 -11.26
N PRO A 39 2.27 -14.26 -10.79
CA PRO A 39 1.87 -14.01 -9.40
C PRO A 39 2.65 -14.84 -8.36
N LEU A 40 3.34 -15.90 -8.78
CA LEU A 40 4.23 -16.67 -7.90
C LEU A 40 5.62 -16.01 -7.76
N SER A 41 5.94 -15.06 -8.62
CA SER A 41 7.22 -14.35 -8.63
C SER A 41 7.21 -13.25 -7.56
N LYS A 42 7.86 -13.55 -6.43
CA LYS A 42 8.11 -12.61 -5.33
C LYS A 42 9.27 -11.68 -5.66
N VAL A 43 9.10 -10.41 -5.35
CA VAL A 43 10.09 -9.35 -5.53
C VAL A 43 10.28 -8.65 -4.19
N PRO A 44 11.52 -8.37 -3.75
CA PRO A 44 11.76 -7.72 -2.45
C PRO A 44 11.17 -6.31 -2.41
N LEU A 45 10.74 -5.85 -1.22
CA LEU A 45 10.18 -4.52 -1.07
C LEU A 45 11.16 -3.40 -1.43
N ASN A 46 12.46 -3.63 -1.23
CA ASN A 46 13.51 -2.68 -1.58
C ASN A 46 13.56 -2.33 -3.09
N THR A 47 12.82 -3.04 -3.95
CA THR A 47 12.67 -2.68 -5.36
C THR A 47 12.06 -1.30 -5.58
N VAL A 48 11.35 -0.74 -4.60
CA VAL A 48 10.83 0.64 -4.70
C VAL A 48 11.86 1.71 -4.36
N HIS A 49 13.03 1.33 -3.83
CA HIS A 49 14.03 2.29 -3.39
C HIS A 49 14.53 3.15 -4.55
N ASN A 50 14.50 4.48 -4.37
CA ASN A 50 14.86 5.50 -5.37
C ASN A 50 14.03 5.45 -6.67
N MET A 51 12.90 4.74 -6.66
CA MET A 51 11.97 4.65 -7.81
C MET A 51 10.88 5.70 -7.75
N VAL A 52 10.35 6.06 -8.91
CA VAL A 52 9.09 6.81 -9.02
C VAL A 52 7.95 5.80 -9.02
N VAL A 53 7.02 5.94 -8.08
CA VAL A 53 5.94 4.98 -7.84
C VAL A 53 4.59 5.62 -8.12
N LEU A 54 3.75 4.95 -8.89
CA LEU A 54 2.34 5.25 -9.05
C LEU A 54 1.52 4.21 -8.29
N CYS A 55 0.91 4.61 -7.17
CA CYS A 55 -0.02 3.78 -6.44
C CYS A 55 -1.38 3.78 -7.14
N VAL A 56 -1.97 2.61 -7.34
CA VAL A 56 -3.35 2.46 -7.82
C VAL A 56 -4.12 1.66 -6.78
N SER A 57 -5.05 2.30 -6.10
CA SER A 57 -5.83 1.69 -5.02
C SER A 57 -7.31 1.77 -5.29
N GLY A 58 -8.02 0.67 -5.05
CA GLY A 58 -9.47 0.58 -5.18
C GLY A 58 -10.22 0.33 -3.88
N ILE A 59 -9.53 0.11 -2.74
CA ILE A 59 -10.11 -0.16 -1.42
C ILE A 59 -9.19 0.37 -0.32
N GLY A 60 -9.77 0.91 0.76
CA GLY A 60 -9.16 0.94 2.10
C GLY A 60 -7.93 1.86 2.24
N CYS A 61 -8.16 3.07 2.76
CA CYS A 61 -7.12 4.05 3.11
C CYS A 61 -5.98 4.16 2.07
N PRO A 62 -6.25 4.73 0.87
CA PRO A 62 -5.24 4.92 -0.19
C PRO A 62 -3.97 5.65 0.30
N GLU A 63 -4.11 6.49 1.32
CA GLU A 63 -3.00 7.13 2.04
C GLU A 63 -2.03 6.12 2.64
N SER A 64 -2.51 4.98 3.14
CA SER A 64 -1.68 3.96 3.78
C SER A 64 -0.72 3.30 2.78
N LEU A 65 -1.19 3.02 1.56
CA LEU A 65 -0.35 2.44 0.51
C LEU A 65 0.74 3.42 0.07
N SER A 66 0.36 4.65 -0.24
CA SER A 66 1.31 5.68 -0.67
C SER A 66 2.35 6.00 0.41
N LEU A 67 1.92 6.11 1.67
CA LEU A 67 2.82 6.28 2.82
C LEU A 67 3.77 5.09 3.01
N ALA A 68 3.30 3.86 2.79
CA ALA A 68 4.15 2.67 2.86
C ALA A 68 5.25 2.72 1.79
N MET A 69 4.93 3.12 0.56
CA MET A 69 5.92 3.24 -0.51
C MET A 69 6.97 4.33 -0.21
N GLN A 70 6.54 5.46 0.37
CA GLN A 70 7.47 6.50 0.85
C GLN A 70 8.42 5.96 1.93
N LYS A 71 7.89 5.23 2.92
CA LYS A 71 8.68 4.61 4.00
C LYS A 71 9.68 3.57 3.49
N LEU A 72 9.38 2.89 2.39
CA LEU A 72 10.28 1.95 1.73
C LEU A 72 11.37 2.63 0.88
N GLY A 73 11.37 3.96 0.81
CA GLY A 73 12.43 4.75 0.15
C GLY A 73 12.16 5.09 -1.31
N ALA A 74 10.90 5.12 -1.75
CA ALA A 74 10.55 5.65 -3.07
C ALA A 74 11.04 7.11 -3.21
N ALA A 75 11.58 7.44 -4.39
CA ALA A 75 12.01 8.81 -4.69
C ALA A 75 10.83 9.76 -4.85
N HIS A 76 9.72 9.25 -5.39
CA HIS A 76 8.47 9.97 -5.51
C HIS A 76 7.30 8.99 -5.50
N VAL A 77 6.17 9.38 -4.91
CA VAL A 77 4.95 8.58 -4.87
C VAL A 77 3.77 9.45 -5.28
N ASP A 78 3.12 9.05 -6.37
CA ASP A 78 1.84 9.61 -6.83
C ASP A 78 0.76 8.53 -6.75
N ARG A 79 -0.52 8.90 -6.82
CA ARG A 79 -1.66 7.99 -6.63
C ARG A 79 -2.82 8.20 -7.57
N VAL A 80 -3.53 7.12 -7.87
CA VAL A 80 -4.85 7.12 -8.51
C VAL A 80 -5.77 6.27 -7.64
N ASP A 81 -6.80 6.92 -7.10
CA ASP A 81 -7.73 6.32 -6.15
C ASP A 81 -9.06 6.07 -6.85
N PHE A 82 -9.54 4.82 -6.76
CA PHE A 82 -10.84 4.39 -7.26
C PHE A 82 -11.73 4.00 -6.09
N SER A 83 -13.05 4.14 -6.26
CA SER A 83 -14.03 3.71 -5.24
C SER A 83 -14.11 2.18 -5.14
N ASP A 84 -14.45 1.66 -3.97
CA ASP A 84 -14.56 0.23 -3.64
C ASP A 84 -15.52 -0.57 -4.55
N HIS A 85 -16.48 0.11 -5.17
CA HIS A 85 -17.43 -0.45 -6.15
C HIS A 85 -17.17 0.02 -7.60
N HIS A 86 -15.98 0.57 -7.87
CA HIS A 86 -15.63 1.07 -9.19
C HIS A 86 -15.38 -0.08 -10.16
N ASN A 87 -16.19 -0.13 -11.21
CA ASN A 87 -15.93 -1.00 -12.36
C ASN A 87 -14.88 -0.32 -13.24
N PHE A 88 -13.71 -0.94 -13.36
CA PHE A 88 -12.61 -0.44 -14.18
C PHE A 88 -13.02 -0.40 -15.67
N ARG A 89 -12.88 0.76 -16.31
CA ARG A 89 -13.23 1.00 -17.73
C ARG A 89 -12.01 1.51 -18.49
N ASP A 90 -12.11 1.56 -19.82
CA ASP A 90 -11.03 2.06 -20.69
C ASP A 90 -10.58 3.49 -20.38
N LYS A 91 -11.50 4.33 -19.90
CA LYS A 91 -11.18 5.69 -19.45
C LYS A 91 -10.23 5.69 -18.25
N ASP A 92 -10.31 4.69 -17.39
CA ASP A 92 -9.48 4.59 -16.18
C ASP A 92 -8.07 4.12 -16.55
N LEU A 93 -7.96 3.20 -17.53
CA LEU A 93 -6.67 2.87 -18.14
C LEU A 93 -5.99 4.11 -18.70
N LYS A 94 -6.72 4.99 -19.40
CA LYS A 94 -6.18 6.25 -19.91
C LYS A 94 -5.71 7.19 -18.79
N ILE A 95 -6.45 7.29 -17.69
CA ILE A 95 -6.04 8.09 -16.53
C ILE A 95 -4.71 7.58 -15.97
N VAL A 96 -4.60 6.27 -15.73
CA VAL A 96 -3.37 5.64 -15.22
C VAL A 96 -2.21 5.83 -16.20
N GLN A 97 -2.44 5.63 -17.50
CA GLN A 97 -1.42 5.83 -18.54
C GLN A 97 -0.92 7.27 -18.61
N ASN A 98 -1.84 8.25 -18.60
CA ASN A 98 -1.50 9.66 -18.65
C ASN A 98 -0.67 10.06 -17.42
N LYS A 99 -1.06 9.59 -16.23
CA LYS A 99 -0.31 9.87 -15.00
C LYS A 99 1.07 9.24 -15.01
N LEU A 100 1.17 8.00 -15.49
CA LEU A 100 2.46 7.32 -15.64
C LEU A 100 3.40 8.06 -16.62
N GLN A 101 2.88 8.55 -17.75
CA GLN A 101 3.69 9.31 -18.70
C GLN A 101 4.15 10.65 -18.14
N ARG A 102 3.26 11.37 -17.45
CA ARG A 102 3.60 12.61 -16.74
C ARG A 102 4.78 12.40 -15.80
N LEU A 103 4.73 11.35 -14.97
CA LEU A 103 5.79 11.01 -14.02
C LEU A 103 7.12 10.66 -14.70
N LYS A 104 7.09 9.91 -15.80
CA LYS A 104 8.30 9.61 -16.56
C LYS A 104 8.95 10.88 -17.12
N ASN A 105 8.15 11.80 -17.63
CA ASN A 105 8.64 13.07 -18.20
C ASN A 105 9.17 14.00 -17.11
N GLU A 106 8.47 14.12 -15.98
CA GLU A 106 8.82 15.01 -14.87
C GLU A 106 10.12 14.59 -14.16
N PHE A 107 10.30 13.27 -13.95
CA PHE A 107 11.42 12.78 -13.16
C PHE A 107 12.57 12.19 -14.00
N GLY A 108 12.42 12.05 -15.32
CA GLY A 108 13.42 11.43 -16.19
C GLY A 108 13.76 9.97 -15.83
N LYS A 109 12.95 9.33 -14.98
CA LYS A 109 13.17 8.00 -14.40
C LYS A 109 12.11 7.01 -14.87
N ARG A 110 12.43 5.71 -14.78
CA ARG A 110 11.42 4.64 -14.91
C ARG A 110 10.45 4.74 -13.74
N ALA A 111 9.16 4.72 -14.04
CA ALA A 111 8.08 4.66 -13.06
C ALA A 111 7.50 3.25 -12.97
N ILE A 112 7.16 2.80 -11.75
CA ILE A 112 6.51 1.51 -11.47
C ILE A 112 5.11 1.72 -10.93
N ILE A 113 4.21 0.79 -11.23
CA ILE A 113 2.84 0.79 -10.70
C ILE A 113 2.76 -0.23 -9.55
N ILE A 114 2.23 0.19 -8.41
CA ILE A 114 1.95 -0.68 -7.26
C ILE A 114 0.45 -0.62 -6.97
N LEU A 115 -0.14 -1.79 -6.79
CA LEU A 115 -1.55 -1.97 -6.43
C LEU A 115 -1.65 -3.01 -5.32
N THR A 116 -2.72 -2.93 -4.54
CA THR A 116 -3.06 -3.96 -3.54
C THR A 116 -4.02 -4.96 -4.15
N GLU A 117 -3.97 -6.20 -3.68
CA GLU A 117 -5.06 -7.15 -3.91
C GLU A 117 -6.37 -6.60 -3.32
N LYS A 118 -7.49 -7.05 -3.87
CA LYS A 118 -8.84 -6.72 -3.40
C LYS A 118 -9.33 -7.82 -2.47
#